data_AF-A0A2R7R5X0-F1
#
_entry.id   AF-A0A2R7R5X0-F1
#
_cell.length_a   1.000
_cell.length_b   1.000
_cell.length_c   1.000
_cell.angle_alpha   90.00
_cell.angle_beta   90.00
_cell.angle_gamma   90.00
#
_symmetry.space_group_name_H-M   'P 1'
#
loop_
_entity.id
_entity.type
_entity.pdbx_description
1 polymer ?
#
loop_
_entity_poly.entity_id
_entity_poly.type
_entity_poly.pdbx_seq_one_letter_code
_entity_poly.pdbx_strand_id
1 'polypeptide(L)'
;MTANWDSPTKPTSEEAFNSMMLAIDQHLNGLDLHIHQRPFHAVTLIATTYGEGQPIDLFHRATENIDPYSVLGLMNRAREWYDLRFGDDIRTRPTIGYFLVALEHRLWKVRAPGGYGSLILVCDRQLQTGRPRNLISRAPIQVNMLDCFEGMTQAYATSLTDDAIERIEEEFMIGLDALSLLDVLNHYDEPLFDQARADYIHSVEALVSLERSYGKSRRDTATSAEKVMKGLLAVRKIPFKLSHNLSALAESLRKEAGLNVNVSLAAKIGTDASVSYDKPVTKSEALEAHTNLQALLSSLLPQIVCG
;
A
#
# COMPACT_ATOMS: atom_id res chain seq x y z
N MET A 1 11.31 -5.54 15.06
CA MET A 1 12.62 -4.84 14.99
C MET A 1 13.62 -5.65 15.80
N THR A 2 14.08 -6.77 15.25
CA THR A 2 14.92 -7.76 15.96
C THR A 2 16.11 -8.17 15.09
N ALA A 3 16.77 -7.20 14.47
CA ALA A 3 18.18 -7.33 14.16
C ALA A 3 18.94 -6.70 15.34
N ASN A 4 19.99 -7.36 15.82
CA ASN A 4 20.82 -6.88 16.93
C ASN A 4 21.29 -5.45 16.64
N TRP A 5 20.67 -4.48 17.29
CA TRP A 5 21.03 -3.08 17.24
C TRP A 5 22.01 -2.82 18.38
N ASP A 6 23.29 -2.69 18.04
CA ASP A 6 24.32 -2.28 18.98
C ASP A 6 24.20 -0.77 19.19
N SER A 7 23.34 -0.38 20.12
CA SER A 7 23.01 1.02 20.32
C SER A 7 24.23 1.82 20.77
N PRO A 8 24.56 2.95 20.12
CA PRO A 8 25.59 3.85 20.62
C PRO A 8 25.17 4.44 21.98
N THR A 9 26.12 4.96 22.75
CA THR A 9 25.81 5.68 23.98
C THR A 9 24.93 6.90 23.69
N LYS A 10 23.98 7.19 24.59
CA LYS A 10 23.11 8.35 24.48
C LYS A 10 23.94 9.62 24.23
N PRO A 11 23.70 10.38 23.14
CA PRO A 11 24.54 11.50 22.78
C PRO A 11 24.35 12.68 23.73
N THR A 12 25.43 13.39 24.00
CA THR A 12 25.47 14.63 24.82
C THR A 12 26.10 15.81 24.09
N SER A 13 26.49 15.61 22.81
CA SER A 13 27.11 16.62 21.94
C SER A 13 26.57 16.50 20.51
N GLU A 14 26.79 17.54 19.71
CA GLU A 14 26.38 17.59 18.31
C GLU A 14 27.06 16.51 17.47
N GLU A 15 28.35 16.28 17.70
CA GLU A 15 29.14 15.28 16.98
C GLU A 15 28.68 13.85 17.34
N ALA A 16 28.38 13.61 18.62
CA ALA A 16 27.82 12.34 19.07
C ALA A 16 26.42 12.11 18.50
N PHE A 17 25.59 13.15 18.43
CA PHE A 17 24.25 13.07 17.84
C PHE A 17 24.32 12.72 16.34
N ASN A 18 25.15 13.41 15.57
CA ASN A 18 25.29 13.15 14.14
C ASN A 18 25.84 11.73 13.86
N SER A 19 26.81 11.29 14.66
CA SER A 19 27.34 9.92 14.57
C SER A 19 26.26 8.87 14.87
N MET A 20 25.45 9.09 15.91
CA MET A 20 24.30 8.25 16.22
C MET A 20 23.30 8.20 15.06
N MET A 21 22.92 9.34 14.48
CA MET A 21 21.95 9.40 13.39
C MET A 21 22.44 8.67 12.13
N LEU A 22 23.73 8.79 11.79
CA LEU A 22 24.34 8.04 10.70
C LEU A 22 24.29 6.53 10.94
N ALA A 23 24.59 6.08 12.16
CA ALA A 23 24.51 4.66 12.52
C ALA A 23 23.06 4.14 12.45
N ILE A 24 22.09 4.94 12.91
CA ILE A 24 20.66 4.61 12.81
C ILE A 24 20.25 4.48 11.34
N ASP A 25 20.55 5.48 10.49
CA ASP A 25 20.18 5.42 9.07
C ASP A 25 20.84 4.23 8.35
N GLN A 26 22.12 3.94 8.63
CA GLN A 26 22.80 2.75 8.09
C GLN A 26 22.12 1.44 8.51
N HIS A 27 21.73 1.33 9.78
CA HIS A 27 21.01 0.15 10.27
C HIS A 27 19.63 0.02 9.64
N LEU A 28 18.85 1.10 9.58
CA LEU A 28 17.53 1.08 8.94
C LEU A 28 17.63 0.80 7.43
N ASN A 29 18.68 1.26 6.77
CA ASN A 29 18.99 0.89 5.39
C ASN A 29 19.37 -0.59 5.26
N GLY A 30 20.10 -1.15 6.22
CA GLY A 30 20.40 -2.59 6.28
C GLY A 30 19.17 -3.47 6.50
N LEU A 31 18.08 -2.91 7.02
CA LEU A 31 16.76 -3.54 7.12
C LEU A 31 15.90 -3.37 5.84
N ASP A 32 16.48 -2.84 4.76
CA ASP A 32 15.83 -2.56 3.49
C ASP A 32 14.62 -1.60 3.60
N LEU A 33 14.62 -0.72 4.61
CA LEU A 33 13.57 0.29 4.75
C LEU A 33 13.75 1.40 3.72
N HIS A 34 12.65 1.75 3.05
CA HIS A 34 12.62 2.90 2.14
C HIS A 34 12.89 4.20 2.90
N ILE A 35 13.51 5.17 2.23
CA ILE A 35 13.92 6.46 2.82
C ILE A 35 12.78 7.12 3.61
N HIS A 36 11.55 7.12 3.08
CA HIS A 36 10.39 7.72 3.73
C HIS A 36 9.90 7.00 5.01
N GLN A 37 10.26 5.72 5.19
CA GLN A 37 9.91 4.94 6.39
C GLN A 37 10.89 5.21 7.54
N ARG A 38 12.15 5.51 7.21
CA ARG A 38 13.25 5.62 8.18
C ARG A 38 13.03 6.66 9.28
N PRO A 39 12.45 7.85 9.05
CA PRO A 39 12.24 8.83 10.12
C PRO A 39 11.38 8.30 11.27
N PHE A 40 10.28 7.58 10.95
CA PHE A 40 9.40 7.00 11.97
C PHE A 40 10.10 5.87 12.74
N HIS A 41 10.81 4.99 12.01
CA HIS A 41 11.57 3.91 12.63
C HIS A 41 12.72 4.42 13.49
N ALA A 42 13.42 5.49 13.08
CA ALA A 42 14.47 6.12 13.86
C ALA A 42 13.94 6.69 15.18
N VAL A 43 12.80 7.39 15.14
CA VAL A 43 12.14 7.90 16.35
C VAL A 43 11.72 6.77 17.28
N THR A 44 11.19 5.68 16.73
CA THR A 44 10.82 4.50 17.52
C THR A 44 12.05 3.86 18.16
N LEU A 45 13.14 3.72 17.40
CA LEU A 45 14.41 3.14 17.88
C LEU A 45 15.03 3.99 19.00
N ILE A 46 15.00 5.32 18.89
CA ILE A 46 15.46 6.25 19.94
C ILE A 46 14.62 6.09 21.20
N ALA A 47 13.29 6.04 21.05
CA ALA A 47 12.38 5.90 22.17
C ALA A 47 12.56 4.56 22.90
N THR A 48 12.69 3.45 22.16
CA THR A 48 12.90 2.12 22.77
C THR A 48 14.28 1.97 23.38
N THR A 49 15.31 2.60 22.81
CA THR A 49 16.70 2.48 23.29
C THR A 49 16.99 3.33 24.52
N TYR A 50 16.51 4.58 24.55
CA TYR A 50 16.90 5.55 25.59
C TYR A 50 15.74 5.95 26.51
N GLY A 51 14.52 5.49 26.21
CA GLY A 51 13.29 5.92 26.85
C GLY A 51 12.64 4.91 27.79
N GLU A 52 13.38 3.88 28.21
CA GLU A 52 12.85 2.84 29.10
C GLU A 52 12.23 3.45 30.37
N GLY A 53 11.00 3.03 30.67
CA GLY A 53 10.23 3.54 31.82
C GLY A 53 9.58 4.92 31.66
N GLN A 54 9.72 5.58 30.50
CA GLN A 54 9.09 6.88 30.24
C GLN A 54 7.83 6.74 29.36
N PRO A 55 6.73 7.45 29.69
CA PRO A 55 5.59 7.57 28.78
C PRO A 55 6.00 8.49 27.61
N ILE A 56 6.43 7.91 26.51
CA ILE A 56 6.86 8.64 25.31
C ILE A 56 5.72 8.67 24.31
N ASP A 57 5.26 9.87 23.97
CA ASP A 57 4.39 10.08 22.83
C ASP A 57 5.23 10.18 21.56
N LEU A 58 5.24 9.09 20.77
CA LEU A 58 5.95 9.01 19.50
C LEU A 58 5.49 10.06 18.48
N PHE A 59 4.36 10.73 18.70
CA PHE A 59 3.76 11.67 17.75
C PHE A 59 3.83 13.11 18.20
N HIS A 60 4.20 13.35 19.46
CA HIS A 60 4.37 14.69 19.98
C HIS A 60 5.50 15.42 19.22
N ARG A 61 5.13 16.47 18.51
CA ARG A 61 6.08 17.49 18.05
C ARG A 61 6.08 18.56 19.12
N ALA A 62 7.19 18.63 19.82
CA ALA A 62 7.21 19.47 20.99
C ALA A 62 7.41 20.94 20.64
N THR A 63 6.72 21.80 21.38
CA THR A 63 6.80 23.25 21.28
C THR A 63 7.82 23.76 22.28
N GLU A 64 8.84 24.47 21.79
CA GLU A 64 9.90 25.28 22.46
C GLU A 64 10.33 24.95 23.92
N ASN A 65 11.66 24.98 24.17
CA ASN A 65 12.34 24.73 25.47
C ASN A 65 12.45 23.26 25.93
N ILE A 66 12.83 22.35 25.04
CA ILE A 66 13.22 20.98 25.42
C ILE A 66 14.72 20.81 25.38
N ASP A 67 15.26 20.14 26.41
CA ASP A 67 16.65 19.69 26.41
C ASP A 67 16.92 18.87 25.13
N PRO A 68 17.83 19.32 24.25
CA PRO A 68 18.09 18.68 22.96
C PRO A 68 18.63 17.26 23.08
N TYR A 69 19.11 16.86 24.26
CA TYR A 69 19.60 15.51 24.55
C TYR A 69 18.68 14.71 25.48
N SER A 70 17.50 15.25 25.83
CA SER A 70 16.41 14.42 26.36
C SER A 70 15.91 13.45 25.28
N VAL A 71 15.21 12.36 25.65
CA VAL A 71 14.70 11.41 24.65
C VAL A 71 13.76 12.11 23.66
N LEU A 72 12.88 12.98 24.15
CA LEU A 72 12.00 13.77 23.31
C LEU A 72 12.76 14.77 22.43
N GLY A 73 13.83 15.38 22.96
CA GLY A 73 14.75 16.23 22.20
C GLY A 73 15.42 15.47 21.06
N LEU A 74 15.96 14.27 21.34
CA LEU A 74 16.58 13.40 20.34
C LEU A 74 15.58 12.96 19.26
N MET A 75 14.34 12.65 19.63
CA MET A 75 13.29 12.29 18.67
C MET A 75 12.94 13.46 17.73
N ASN A 76 12.82 14.69 18.26
CA ASN A 76 12.56 15.87 17.44
C ASN A 76 13.73 16.16 16.50
N ARG A 77 14.95 16.15 17.04
CA ARG A 77 16.16 16.37 16.24
C ARG A 77 16.38 15.29 15.20
N ALA A 78 16.03 14.04 15.48
CA ALA A 78 16.08 12.96 14.50
C ALA A 78 15.18 13.24 13.30
N ARG A 79 13.96 13.75 13.54
CA ARG A 79 13.04 14.16 12.45
C ARG A 79 13.66 15.28 11.62
N GLU A 80 14.17 16.31 12.27
CA GLU A 80 14.84 17.44 11.61
C GLU A 80 16.05 16.99 10.80
N TRP A 81 16.84 16.04 11.31
CA TRP A 81 18.00 15.49 10.61
C TRP A 81 17.60 14.80 9.30
N TYR A 82 16.53 13.99 9.32
CA TYR A 82 15.99 13.39 8.09
C TYR A 82 15.40 14.44 7.14
N ASP A 83 14.65 15.41 7.66
CA ASP A 83 14.07 16.53 6.89
C ASP A 83 15.16 17.32 6.17
N LEU A 84 16.28 17.63 6.83
CA LEU A 84 17.40 18.36 6.25
C LEU A 84 18.19 17.53 5.22
N ARG A 85 18.34 16.23 5.45
CA ARG A 85 19.20 15.36 4.63
C ARG A 85 18.52 14.86 3.36
N PHE A 86 17.23 14.51 3.45
CA PHE A 86 16.49 13.87 2.36
C PHE A 86 15.36 14.75 1.82
N GLY A 87 15.00 15.84 2.51
CA GLY A 87 14.09 16.85 1.98
C GLY A 87 12.74 16.27 1.56
N ASP A 88 12.39 16.44 0.29
CA ASP A 88 11.11 15.98 -0.25
C ASP A 88 11.05 14.46 -0.45
N ASP A 89 12.18 13.75 -0.47
CA ASP A 89 12.22 12.28 -0.68
C ASP A 89 11.58 11.50 0.49
N ILE A 90 11.52 12.10 1.68
CA ILE A 90 10.81 11.52 2.83
C ILE A 90 9.34 11.94 2.92
N ARG A 91 8.91 12.93 2.11
CA ARG A 91 7.54 13.48 2.13
C ARG A 91 6.61 12.66 1.24
N THR A 92 6.52 11.37 1.51
CA THR A 92 5.53 10.50 0.87
C THR A 92 4.25 10.47 1.69
N ARG A 93 3.09 10.54 1.04
CA ARG A 93 1.82 10.22 1.70
C ARG A 93 1.79 8.72 1.98
N PRO A 94 1.53 8.26 3.22
CA PRO A 94 1.45 6.84 3.50
C PRO A 94 0.45 6.14 2.55
N THR A 95 0.87 5.01 2.00
CA THR A 95 0.05 4.24 1.04
C THR A 95 0.36 2.77 1.15
N ILE A 96 -0.66 1.93 0.99
CA ILE A 96 -0.52 0.48 0.90
C ILE A 96 -0.41 0.00 -0.56
N GLY A 97 -0.58 0.91 -1.53
CA GLY A 97 -0.50 0.63 -2.96
C GLY A 97 -1.37 1.57 -3.79
N TYR A 98 -1.44 1.27 -5.09
CA TYR A 98 -2.24 2.03 -6.04
C TYR A 98 -3.22 1.11 -6.74
N PHE A 99 -4.38 1.63 -7.09
CA PHE A 99 -5.37 0.94 -7.89
C PHE A 99 -5.90 1.87 -8.98
N LEU A 100 -6.79 1.35 -9.81
CA LEU A 100 -7.29 2.06 -10.98
C LEU A 100 -8.78 2.32 -10.87
N VAL A 101 -9.20 3.52 -11.25
CA VAL A 101 -10.60 3.94 -11.35
C VAL A 101 -10.81 4.53 -12.73
N ALA A 102 -11.85 4.07 -13.42
CA ALA A 102 -12.14 4.49 -14.79
C ALA A 102 -13.26 5.53 -14.77
N LEU A 103 -12.91 6.80 -15.01
CA LEU A 103 -13.86 7.91 -15.03
C LEU A 103 -13.87 8.56 -16.39
N GLU A 104 -15.08 8.66 -16.96
CA GLU A 104 -15.32 9.26 -18.27
C GLU A 104 -14.39 8.66 -19.35
N HIS A 105 -13.47 9.46 -19.89
CA HIS A 105 -12.53 9.07 -20.95
C HIS A 105 -11.10 8.84 -20.44
N ARG A 106 -10.90 8.82 -19.12
CA ARG A 106 -9.58 8.69 -18.49
C ARG A 106 -9.53 7.54 -17.50
N LEU A 107 -8.35 6.93 -17.44
CA LEU A 107 -8.00 5.99 -16.39
C LEU A 107 -7.19 6.74 -15.33
N TRP A 108 -7.64 6.69 -14.08
CA TRP A 108 -6.99 7.34 -12.97
C TRP A 108 -6.20 6.34 -12.15
N LYS A 109 -4.96 6.69 -11.84
CA LYS A 109 -4.17 6.02 -10.81
C LYS A 109 -4.55 6.63 -9.46
N VAL A 110 -5.02 5.78 -8.56
CA VAL A 110 -5.57 6.19 -7.27
C VAL A 110 -4.73 5.58 -6.17
N ARG A 111 -4.20 6.43 -5.29
CA ARG A 111 -3.44 6.02 -4.11
C ARG A 111 -4.39 5.45 -3.06
N ALA A 112 -4.20 4.19 -2.64
CA ALA A 112 -4.87 3.70 -1.45
C ALA A 112 -4.26 4.37 -0.22
N PRO A 113 -5.05 5.10 0.59
CA PRO A 113 -4.54 5.73 1.80
C PRO A 113 -4.10 4.65 2.79
N GLY A 114 -2.85 4.74 3.26
CA GLY A 114 -2.36 3.96 4.40
C GLY A 114 -2.35 4.83 5.66
N GLY A 115 -2.36 4.19 6.83
CA GLY A 115 -2.22 4.89 8.11
C GLY A 115 -2.47 3.98 9.30
N TYR A 116 -1.97 4.40 10.47
CA TYR A 116 -2.30 3.77 11.74
C TYR A 116 -3.55 4.41 12.35
N GLY A 117 -4.51 3.59 12.76
CA GLY A 117 -5.77 4.03 13.37
C GLY A 117 -6.98 3.93 12.43
N SER A 118 -8.09 4.57 12.80
CA SER A 118 -9.33 4.54 12.02
C SER A 118 -9.32 5.60 10.93
N LEU A 119 -9.65 5.20 9.70
CA LEU A 119 -9.87 6.10 8.56
C LEU A 119 -11.37 6.38 8.42
N ILE A 120 -11.72 7.65 8.23
CA ILE A 120 -13.05 8.06 7.77
C ILE A 120 -12.90 8.50 6.32
N LEU A 121 -13.50 7.75 5.40
CA LEU A 121 -13.49 8.10 3.99
C LEU A 121 -14.68 9.03 3.69
N VAL A 122 -14.42 10.09 2.94
CA VAL A 122 -15.45 10.97 2.38
C VAL A 122 -15.18 11.17 0.89
N CYS A 123 -16.20 11.41 0.08
CA CYS A 123 -16.02 11.82 -1.31
C CYS A 123 -16.56 13.24 -1.48
N ASP A 124 -15.67 14.23 -1.43
CA ASP A 124 -16.03 15.64 -1.52
C ASP A 124 -15.33 16.29 -2.73
N ARG A 125 -16.09 17.02 -3.54
CA ARG A 125 -15.57 17.78 -4.69
C ARG A 125 -14.59 18.86 -4.27
N GLN A 126 -14.67 19.35 -3.03
CA GLN A 126 -13.70 20.28 -2.48
C GLN A 126 -12.42 19.54 -2.07
N LEU A 127 -11.41 19.63 -2.93
CA LEU A 127 -10.11 19.04 -2.67
C LEU A 127 -9.44 19.74 -1.48
N GLN A 128 -8.63 18.98 -0.75
CA GLN A 128 -7.86 19.48 0.39
C GLN A 128 -6.36 19.58 0.06
N THR A 129 -6.02 19.48 -1.24
CA THR A 129 -4.68 19.65 -1.80
C THR A 129 -4.04 20.94 -1.31
N GLY A 130 -2.95 20.83 -0.53
CA GLY A 130 -2.18 21.98 -0.02
C GLY A 130 -2.00 22.00 1.49
N ARG A 131 -2.73 21.18 2.26
CA ARG A 131 -2.43 20.96 3.68
C ARG A 131 -1.58 19.69 3.81
N PRO A 132 -0.29 19.77 4.16
CA PRO A 132 0.45 18.58 4.56
C PRO A 132 -0.19 18.04 5.83
N ARG A 133 -1.15 17.13 5.70
CA ARG A 133 -1.61 16.36 6.84
C ARG A 133 -0.56 15.29 7.05
N ASN A 134 0.32 15.52 8.00
CA ASN A 134 1.00 14.43 8.69
C ASN A 134 -0.13 13.63 9.36
N LEU A 135 -0.59 12.57 8.70
CA LEU A 135 -1.78 11.79 9.08
C LEU A 135 -1.42 10.82 10.20
N ILE A 136 -0.98 11.36 11.33
CA ILE A 136 -0.89 10.59 12.56
C ILE A 136 -1.62 11.36 13.64
N SER A 137 -2.87 10.96 13.85
CA SER A 137 -3.79 11.56 14.81
C SER A 137 -4.41 10.45 15.67
N ARG A 138 -4.66 10.75 16.94
CA ARG A 138 -5.46 9.86 17.82
C ARG A 138 -6.96 9.92 17.49
N ALA A 139 -7.39 10.94 16.76
CA ALA A 139 -8.74 11.05 16.22
C ALA A 139 -8.83 10.38 14.85
N PRO A 140 -10.01 9.88 14.44
CA PRO A 140 -10.18 9.28 13.13
C PRO A 140 -9.69 10.21 12.02
N ILE A 141 -8.87 9.65 11.15
CA ILE A 141 -8.26 10.38 10.06
C ILE A 141 -9.27 10.47 8.93
N GLN A 142 -9.80 11.67 8.69
CA GLN A 142 -10.66 11.91 7.55
C GLN A 142 -9.83 12.05 6.26
N VAL A 143 -10.09 11.19 5.29
CA VAL A 143 -9.47 11.18 3.96
C VAL A 143 -10.54 11.44 2.91
N ASN A 144 -10.35 12.49 2.10
CA ASN A 144 -11.16 12.68 0.92
C ASN A 144 -10.66 11.75 -0.20
N MET A 145 -11.54 10.91 -0.75
CA MET A 145 -11.23 9.96 -1.82
C MET A 145 -10.67 10.68 -3.06
N LEU A 146 -11.20 11.85 -3.41
CA LEU A 146 -10.71 12.61 -4.58
C LEU A 146 -9.28 13.13 -4.41
N ASP A 147 -8.80 13.36 -3.18
CA ASP A 147 -7.42 13.75 -2.90
C ASP A 147 -6.40 12.60 -3.14
N CYS A 148 -6.89 11.39 -3.37
CA CYS A 148 -6.07 10.22 -3.68
C CYS A 148 -5.86 9.99 -5.19
N PHE A 149 -6.60 10.68 -6.04
CA PHE A 149 -6.46 10.58 -7.50
C PHE A 149 -5.24 11.38 -7.97
N GLU A 150 -4.30 10.71 -8.64
CA GLU A 150 -3.08 11.36 -9.11
C GLU A 150 -3.38 12.42 -10.20
N GLY A 151 -3.04 13.67 -9.90
CA GLY A 151 -3.26 14.80 -10.80
C GLY A 151 -4.71 15.30 -10.84
N MET A 152 -5.54 14.95 -9.86
CA MET A 152 -6.89 15.52 -9.71
C MET A 152 -6.80 17.02 -9.45
N THR A 153 -7.51 17.81 -10.25
CA THR A 153 -7.55 19.27 -10.09
C THR A 153 -8.88 19.69 -9.50
N GLN A 154 -8.90 20.82 -8.78
CA GLN A 154 -10.14 21.35 -8.23
C GLN A 154 -11.19 21.60 -9.33
N ALA A 155 -10.75 22.06 -10.50
CA ALA A 155 -11.64 22.29 -11.64
C ALA A 155 -12.33 20.98 -12.11
N TYR A 156 -11.57 19.88 -12.21
CA TYR A 156 -12.14 18.58 -12.60
C TYR A 156 -13.04 18.00 -11.49
N ALA A 157 -12.61 18.08 -10.23
CA ALA A 157 -13.40 17.61 -9.10
C ALA A 157 -14.76 18.34 -9.01
N THR A 158 -14.76 19.65 -9.23
CA THR A 158 -15.99 20.46 -9.27
C THR A 158 -16.91 20.10 -10.44
N SER A 159 -16.37 19.61 -11.56
CA SER A 159 -17.19 19.23 -12.73
C SER A 159 -17.83 17.84 -12.64
N LEU A 160 -17.44 17.00 -11.68
CA LEU A 160 -17.99 15.65 -11.52
C LEU A 160 -19.49 15.69 -11.20
N THR A 161 -20.28 14.87 -11.86
CA THR A 161 -21.71 14.66 -11.54
C THR A 161 -21.88 13.85 -10.26
N ASP A 162 -23.08 13.84 -9.66
CA ASP A 162 -23.34 13.03 -8.46
C ASP A 162 -23.20 11.53 -8.78
N ASP A 163 -23.70 11.08 -9.93
CA ASP A 163 -23.49 9.70 -10.42
C ASP A 163 -21.99 9.34 -10.53
N ALA A 164 -21.15 10.29 -10.94
CA ALA A 164 -19.71 10.06 -11.00
C ALA A 164 -19.09 9.96 -9.60
N ILE A 165 -19.60 10.72 -8.62
CA ILE A 165 -19.18 10.64 -7.22
C ILE A 165 -19.56 9.28 -6.62
N GLU A 166 -20.81 8.83 -6.79
CA GLU A 166 -21.26 7.51 -6.31
C GLU A 166 -20.40 6.39 -6.90
N ARG A 167 -20.16 6.43 -8.21
CA ARG A 167 -19.30 5.46 -8.88
C ARG A 167 -17.86 5.49 -8.37
N ILE A 168 -17.33 6.67 -8.06
CA ILE A 168 -16.01 6.80 -7.44
C ILE A 168 -16.00 6.12 -6.08
N GLU A 169 -17.01 6.35 -5.24
CA GLU A 169 -17.08 5.73 -3.92
C GLU A 169 -17.06 4.21 -4.02
N GLU A 170 -17.88 3.64 -4.91
CA GLU A 170 -17.92 2.19 -5.14
C GLU A 170 -16.58 1.63 -5.64
N GLU A 171 -16.02 2.19 -6.72
CA GLU A 171 -14.75 1.72 -7.28
C GLU A 171 -13.58 1.93 -6.30
N PHE A 172 -13.62 2.99 -5.49
CA PHE A 172 -12.63 3.27 -4.46
C PHE A 172 -12.64 2.22 -3.37
N MET A 173 -13.82 1.85 -2.86
CA MET A 173 -13.94 0.81 -1.84
C MET A 173 -13.47 -0.54 -2.36
N ILE A 174 -13.85 -0.92 -3.59
CA ILE A 174 -13.38 -2.16 -4.23
C ILE A 174 -11.85 -2.18 -4.34
N GLY A 175 -11.25 -1.08 -4.80
CA GLY A 175 -9.79 -0.96 -4.93
C GLY A 175 -9.06 -0.98 -3.59
N LEU A 176 -9.61 -0.30 -2.58
CA LEU A 176 -9.05 -0.29 -1.24
C LEU A 176 -9.12 -1.66 -0.57
N ASP A 177 -10.25 -2.36 -0.69
CA ASP A 177 -10.43 -3.72 -0.15
C ASP A 177 -9.47 -4.71 -0.82
N ALA A 178 -9.28 -4.60 -2.14
CA ALA A 178 -8.37 -5.45 -2.88
C ALA A 178 -6.92 -5.32 -2.37
N LEU A 179 -6.45 -4.08 -2.16
CA LEU A 179 -5.12 -3.81 -1.62
C LEU A 179 -5.01 -4.19 -0.14
N SER A 180 -6.07 -3.99 0.64
CA SER A 180 -6.12 -4.39 2.04
C SER A 180 -6.02 -5.92 2.19
N LEU A 181 -6.63 -6.69 1.28
CA LEU A 181 -6.43 -8.13 1.25
C LEU A 181 -4.98 -8.48 0.98
N LEU A 182 -4.35 -7.88 -0.03
CA LEU A 182 -2.94 -8.14 -0.33
C LEU A 182 -2.03 -7.80 0.85
N ASP A 183 -2.32 -6.72 1.58
CA ASP A 183 -1.60 -6.33 2.79
C ASP A 183 -1.77 -7.37 3.92
N VAL A 184 -3.02 -7.83 4.16
CA VAL A 184 -3.30 -8.91 5.14
C VAL A 184 -2.60 -10.21 4.76
N LEU A 185 -2.58 -10.58 3.49
CA LEU A 185 -1.96 -11.82 3.01
C LEU A 185 -0.43 -11.82 3.21
N ASN A 186 0.22 -10.66 3.15
CA ASN A 186 1.65 -10.54 3.40
C ASN A 186 2.06 -10.85 4.86
N HIS A 187 1.10 -10.99 5.78
CA HIS A 187 1.38 -11.46 7.14
C HIS A 187 1.47 -12.99 7.26
N TYR A 188 1.10 -13.73 6.21
CA TYR A 188 1.32 -15.17 6.15
C TYR A 188 2.74 -15.46 5.66
N ASP A 189 3.36 -16.50 6.21
CA ASP A 189 4.66 -17.02 5.76
C ASP A 189 4.49 -17.87 4.49
N GLU A 190 4.04 -17.23 3.40
CA GLU A 190 3.82 -17.84 2.09
C GLU A 190 4.36 -16.93 0.97
N PRO A 191 5.50 -17.28 0.34
CA PRO A 191 6.17 -16.44 -0.66
C PRO A 191 5.32 -16.07 -1.89
N LEU A 192 4.27 -16.84 -2.18
CA LEU A 192 3.37 -16.53 -3.29
C LEU A 192 2.63 -15.19 -3.09
N PHE A 193 2.37 -14.76 -1.85
CA PHE A 193 1.64 -13.51 -1.60
C PHE A 193 2.47 -12.26 -1.93
N ASP A 194 3.74 -12.23 -1.54
CA ASP A 194 4.66 -11.14 -1.92
C ASP A 194 4.77 -11.01 -3.44
N GLN A 195 4.90 -12.15 -4.12
CA GLN A 195 4.95 -12.20 -5.59
C GLN A 195 3.63 -11.75 -6.22
N ALA A 196 2.48 -12.10 -5.62
CA ALA A 196 1.18 -11.68 -6.10
C ALA A 196 0.98 -10.17 -6.00
N ARG A 197 1.48 -9.57 -4.91
CA ARG A 197 1.47 -8.12 -4.70
C ARG A 197 2.38 -7.40 -5.70
N ALA A 198 3.56 -7.94 -5.97
CA ALA A 198 4.46 -7.39 -6.99
C ALA A 198 3.82 -7.41 -8.39
N ASP A 199 3.17 -8.52 -8.76
CA ASP A 199 2.44 -8.60 -10.03
C ASP A 199 1.25 -7.64 -10.09
N TYR A 200 0.51 -7.47 -8.99
CA TYR A 200 -0.57 -6.49 -8.90
C TYR A 200 -0.04 -5.07 -9.19
N ILE A 201 1.04 -4.66 -8.52
CA ILE A 201 1.68 -3.35 -8.73
C ILE A 201 2.11 -3.18 -10.19
N HIS A 202 2.80 -4.17 -10.76
CA HIS A 202 3.21 -4.11 -12.16
C HIS A 202 2.03 -4.01 -13.13
N SER A 203 0.90 -4.65 -12.81
CA SER A 203 -0.30 -4.59 -13.64
C SER A 203 -0.89 -3.18 -13.70
N VAL A 204 -0.87 -2.45 -12.58
CA VAL A 204 -1.32 -1.05 -12.46
C VAL A 204 -0.39 -0.15 -13.28
N GLU A 205 0.93 -0.24 -13.06
CA GLU A 205 1.90 0.60 -13.77
C GLU A 205 1.85 0.36 -15.28
N ALA A 206 1.73 -0.90 -15.72
CA ALA A 206 1.64 -1.23 -17.14
C ALA A 206 0.39 -0.61 -17.82
N LEU A 207 -0.74 -0.53 -17.11
CA LEU A 207 -1.99 0.06 -17.63
C LEU A 207 -1.91 1.58 -17.81
N VAL A 208 -1.16 2.27 -16.96
CA VAL A 208 -0.99 3.73 -17.00
C VAL A 208 0.30 4.18 -17.68
N SER A 209 1.17 3.25 -18.06
CA SER A 209 2.43 3.52 -18.74
C SER A 209 2.23 4.28 -20.06
N LEU A 210 3.18 5.16 -20.38
CA LEU A 210 3.21 5.88 -21.67
C LEU A 210 3.35 4.90 -22.85
N GLU A 211 4.05 3.80 -22.64
CA GLU A 211 4.26 2.73 -23.63
C GLU A 211 2.99 1.89 -23.89
N ARG A 212 1.96 2.03 -23.05
CA ARG A 212 0.67 1.32 -23.17
C ARG A 212 0.84 -0.19 -23.22
N SER A 213 1.59 -0.72 -22.25
CA SER A 213 1.93 -2.14 -22.13
C SER A 213 0.76 -3.03 -21.66
N TYR A 214 -0.37 -2.98 -22.38
CA TYR A 214 -1.62 -3.66 -22.01
C TYR A 214 -1.50 -5.18 -21.96
N GLY A 215 -0.70 -5.78 -22.84
CA GLY A 215 -0.41 -7.22 -22.79
C GLY A 215 0.33 -7.62 -21.51
N LYS A 216 1.28 -6.79 -21.06
CA LYS A 216 1.96 -6.98 -19.77
C LYS A 216 0.98 -6.85 -18.60
N SER A 217 0.13 -5.83 -18.61
CA SER A 217 -0.88 -5.67 -17.56
C SER A 217 -1.82 -6.87 -17.46
N ARG A 218 -2.32 -7.41 -18.59
CA ARG A 218 -3.15 -8.63 -18.61
C ARG A 218 -2.43 -9.82 -18.00
N ARG A 219 -1.15 -10.00 -18.32
CA ARG A 219 -0.34 -11.09 -17.77
C ARG A 219 -0.18 -10.96 -16.26
N ASP A 220 0.32 -9.82 -15.81
CA ASP A 220 0.60 -9.60 -14.39
C ASP A 220 -0.71 -9.67 -13.57
N THR A 221 -1.82 -9.18 -14.10
CA THR A 221 -3.16 -9.33 -13.51
C THR A 221 -3.53 -10.81 -13.29
N ALA A 222 -3.38 -11.65 -14.32
CA ALA A 222 -3.70 -13.07 -14.22
C ALA A 222 -2.73 -13.82 -13.28
N THR A 223 -1.44 -13.49 -13.32
CA THR A 223 -0.43 -14.09 -12.44
C THR A 223 -0.65 -13.69 -10.97
N SER A 224 -1.05 -12.45 -10.70
CA SER A 224 -1.44 -12.00 -9.36
C SER A 224 -2.60 -12.82 -8.80
N ALA A 225 -3.69 -12.98 -9.58
CA ALA A 225 -4.83 -13.83 -9.19
C ALA A 225 -4.41 -15.28 -8.92
N GLU A 226 -3.59 -15.85 -9.81
CA GLU A 226 -3.09 -17.21 -9.69
C GLU A 226 -2.34 -17.42 -8.37
N LYS A 227 -1.39 -16.52 -8.07
CA LYS A 227 -0.54 -16.60 -6.88
C LYS A 227 -1.32 -16.39 -5.60
N VAL A 228 -2.28 -15.46 -5.56
CA VAL A 228 -3.21 -15.33 -4.42
C VAL A 228 -3.96 -16.63 -4.19
N MET A 229 -4.58 -17.20 -5.23
CA MET A 229 -5.37 -18.41 -5.08
C MET A 229 -4.52 -19.63 -4.69
N LYS A 230 -3.34 -19.79 -5.27
CA LYS A 230 -2.39 -20.85 -4.91
C LYS A 230 -1.88 -20.69 -3.48
N GLY A 231 -1.51 -19.48 -3.07
CA GLY A 231 -1.09 -19.20 -1.69
C GLY A 231 -2.20 -19.51 -0.68
N LEU A 232 -3.45 -19.15 -0.98
CA LEU A 232 -4.60 -19.48 -0.11
C LEU A 232 -4.84 -20.98 0.05
N LEU A 233 -4.59 -21.78 -1.01
CA LEU A 233 -4.62 -23.25 -0.93
C LEU A 233 -3.42 -23.79 -0.15
N ALA A 234 -2.22 -23.23 -0.37
CA ALA A 234 -0.98 -23.62 0.30
C ALA A 234 -1.06 -23.45 1.82
N VAL A 235 -1.50 -22.27 2.28
CA VAL A 235 -1.70 -21.97 3.72
C VAL A 235 -2.67 -22.95 4.37
N ARG A 236 -3.67 -23.43 3.62
CA ARG A 236 -4.64 -24.44 4.08
C ARG A 236 -4.18 -25.88 3.87
N LYS A 237 -2.96 -26.09 3.37
CA LYS A 237 -2.39 -27.41 3.07
C LYS A 237 -3.22 -28.21 2.06
N ILE A 238 -3.94 -27.51 1.18
CA ILE A 238 -4.72 -28.11 0.11
C ILE A 238 -3.83 -28.20 -1.14
N PRO A 239 -3.60 -29.41 -1.69
CA PRO A 239 -2.77 -29.56 -2.87
C PRO A 239 -3.45 -28.94 -4.09
N PHE A 240 -2.67 -28.25 -4.92
CA PHE A 240 -3.14 -27.70 -6.18
C PHE A 240 -2.25 -28.13 -7.34
N LYS A 241 -2.84 -28.21 -8.54
CA LYS A 241 -2.09 -28.52 -9.75
C LYS A 241 -1.24 -27.32 -10.16
N LEU A 242 -0.07 -27.60 -10.74
CA LEU A 242 0.74 -26.61 -11.43
C LEU A 242 0.12 -26.26 -12.79
N SER A 243 -1.06 -25.65 -12.76
CA SER A 243 -1.74 -25.10 -13.93
C SER A 243 -1.97 -23.60 -13.74
N HIS A 244 -2.18 -22.92 -14.87
CA HIS A 244 -2.54 -21.50 -14.93
C HIS A 244 -4.06 -21.30 -15.08
N ASN A 245 -4.85 -22.35 -14.85
CA ASN A 245 -6.31 -22.29 -15.01
C ASN A 245 -6.96 -21.69 -13.75
N LEU A 246 -7.25 -20.39 -13.81
CA LEU A 246 -7.85 -19.64 -12.71
C LEU A 246 -9.22 -20.17 -12.28
N SER A 247 -10.05 -20.66 -13.22
CA SER A 247 -11.35 -21.24 -12.89
C SER A 247 -11.21 -22.51 -12.06
N ALA A 248 -10.23 -23.36 -12.38
CA ALA A 248 -9.96 -24.57 -11.60
C ALA A 248 -9.46 -24.24 -10.18
N LEU A 249 -8.60 -23.23 -10.04
CA LEU A 249 -8.14 -22.75 -8.73
C LEU A 249 -9.29 -22.17 -7.90
N ALA A 250 -10.16 -21.35 -8.51
CA ALA A 250 -11.35 -20.82 -7.86
C ALA A 250 -12.31 -21.93 -7.41
N GLU A 251 -12.47 -22.99 -8.21
CA GLU A 251 -13.27 -24.16 -7.81
C GLU A 251 -12.68 -24.91 -6.62
N SER A 252 -11.35 -25.12 -6.59
CA SER A 252 -10.69 -25.75 -5.45
C SER A 252 -10.81 -24.91 -4.18
N LEU A 253 -10.64 -23.59 -4.25
CA LEU A 253 -10.89 -22.72 -3.09
C LEU A 253 -12.32 -22.83 -2.59
N ARG A 254 -13.30 -22.92 -3.49
CA ARG A 254 -14.71 -23.07 -3.11
C ARG A 254 -15.04 -24.42 -2.50
N LYS A 255 -14.57 -25.51 -3.11
CA LYS A 255 -14.92 -26.87 -2.70
C LYS A 255 -14.12 -27.35 -1.49
N GLU A 256 -12.85 -26.96 -1.41
CA GLU A 256 -11.89 -27.54 -0.47
C GLU A 256 -11.50 -26.55 0.64
N ALA A 257 -11.38 -25.25 0.32
CA ALA A 257 -11.03 -24.22 1.31
C ALA A 257 -12.24 -23.52 1.95
N GLY A 258 -13.47 -23.81 1.48
CA GLY A 258 -14.70 -23.20 1.99
C GLY A 258 -14.87 -21.71 1.65
N LEU A 259 -14.08 -21.18 0.70
CA LEU A 259 -14.15 -19.77 0.31
C LEU A 259 -15.16 -19.57 -0.82
N ASN A 260 -16.05 -18.58 -0.69
CA ASN A 260 -17.00 -18.21 -1.72
C ASN A 260 -16.30 -17.40 -2.83
N VAL A 261 -15.64 -18.12 -3.75
CA VAL A 261 -14.94 -17.54 -4.92
C VAL A 261 -15.82 -17.62 -6.17
N ASN A 262 -15.97 -16.49 -6.88
CA ASN A 262 -16.70 -16.44 -8.14
C ASN A 262 -15.85 -17.02 -9.29
N VAL A 263 -16.16 -18.25 -9.69
CA VAL A 263 -15.46 -18.98 -10.76
C VAL A 263 -15.56 -18.27 -12.13
N SER A 264 -16.71 -17.66 -12.42
CA SER A 264 -16.92 -16.91 -13.67
C SER A 264 -16.08 -15.63 -13.70
N LEU A 265 -15.91 -14.97 -12.55
CA LEU A 265 -15.03 -13.82 -12.42
C LEU A 265 -13.56 -14.22 -12.62
N ALA A 266 -13.13 -15.32 -11.99
CA ALA A 266 -11.80 -15.89 -12.16
C ALA A 266 -11.49 -16.23 -13.63
N ALA A 267 -12.48 -16.75 -14.37
CA ALA A 267 -12.35 -17.01 -15.81
C ALA A 267 -12.06 -15.75 -16.62
N LYS A 268 -12.73 -14.62 -16.31
CA LYS A 268 -12.54 -13.35 -17.00
C LYS A 268 -11.17 -12.70 -16.74
N ILE A 269 -10.60 -12.96 -15.56
CA ILE A 269 -9.24 -12.52 -15.21
C ILE A 269 -8.20 -13.27 -16.04
N GLY A 270 -8.46 -14.54 -16.34
CA GLY A 270 -7.55 -15.43 -17.06
C GLY A 270 -7.03 -14.83 -18.36
N THR A 271 -5.80 -15.23 -18.72
CA THR A 271 -5.13 -14.79 -19.93
C THR A 271 -4.49 -15.98 -20.64
N ASP A 272 -4.35 -15.86 -21.96
CA ASP A 272 -3.66 -16.85 -22.78
C ASP A 272 -2.16 -16.50 -22.89
N ALA A 273 -1.30 -17.52 -22.98
CA ALA A 273 0.14 -17.34 -23.11
C ALA A 273 0.54 -16.50 -24.34
N SER A 274 -0.25 -16.55 -25.42
CA SER A 274 -0.06 -15.80 -26.68
C SER A 274 -0.10 -14.28 -26.51
N VAL A 275 -0.69 -13.75 -25.44
CA VAL A 275 -0.62 -12.31 -25.08
C VAL A 275 0.83 -11.84 -24.88
N SER A 276 1.75 -12.78 -24.66
CA SER A 276 3.17 -12.51 -24.50
C SER A 276 3.96 -12.38 -25.78
N TYR A 277 3.40 -12.85 -26.89
CA TYR A 277 4.13 -13.03 -28.14
C TYR A 277 3.47 -12.26 -29.28
N ASP A 278 2.20 -12.56 -29.56
CA ASP A 278 1.61 -12.18 -30.86
C ASP A 278 0.19 -11.60 -30.77
N LYS A 279 -0.48 -11.73 -29.61
CA LYS A 279 -1.86 -11.26 -29.47
C LYS A 279 -1.91 -9.79 -29.00
N PRO A 280 -2.38 -8.84 -29.84
CA PRO A 280 -2.60 -7.48 -29.39
C PRO A 280 -3.69 -7.46 -28.32
N VAL A 281 -3.48 -6.64 -27.29
CA VAL A 281 -4.42 -6.44 -26.18
C VAL A 281 -4.83 -4.98 -26.17
N THR A 282 -6.14 -4.74 -26.13
CA THR A 282 -6.70 -3.40 -26.03
C THR A 282 -6.67 -2.89 -24.58
N LYS A 283 -6.73 -1.56 -24.42
CA LYS A 283 -6.88 -0.93 -23.09
C LYS A 283 -8.10 -1.48 -22.34
N SER A 284 -9.22 -1.66 -23.06
CA SER A 284 -10.48 -2.13 -22.47
C SER A 284 -10.36 -3.54 -21.91
N GLU A 285 -9.73 -4.46 -22.66
CA GLU A 285 -9.52 -5.84 -22.20
C GLU A 285 -8.59 -5.90 -20.98
N ALA A 286 -7.50 -5.11 -20.98
CA ALA A 286 -6.59 -5.04 -19.84
C ALA A 286 -7.26 -4.45 -18.60
N LEU A 287 -8.03 -3.38 -18.77
CA LEU A 287 -8.77 -2.75 -17.69
C LEU A 287 -9.85 -3.67 -17.13
N GLU A 288 -10.65 -4.31 -17.99
CA GLU A 288 -11.70 -5.24 -17.55
C GLU A 288 -11.10 -6.38 -16.72
N ALA A 289 -9.97 -6.96 -17.14
CA ALA A 289 -9.30 -7.99 -16.36
C ALA A 289 -8.82 -7.49 -15.00
N HIS A 290 -8.25 -6.28 -14.95
CA HIS A 290 -7.76 -5.69 -13.71
C HIS A 290 -8.91 -5.34 -12.74
N THR A 291 -10.00 -4.77 -13.25
CA THR A 291 -11.20 -4.51 -12.45
C THR A 291 -11.82 -5.80 -11.92
N ASN A 292 -11.84 -6.87 -12.73
CA ASN A 292 -12.28 -8.19 -12.27
C ASN A 292 -11.36 -8.76 -11.18
N LEU A 293 -10.05 -8.54 -11.25
CA LEU A 293 -9.11 -8.88 -10.18
C LEU A 293 -9.41 -8.11 -8.90
N GLN A 294 -9.61 -6.79 -8.97
CA GLN A 294 -9.97 -5.99 -7.79
C GLN A 294 -11.27 -6.50 -7.14
N ALA A 295 -12.30 -6.78 -7.94
CA ALA A 295 -13.56 -7.33 -7.44
C ALA A 295 -13.38 -8.72 -6.79
N LEU A 296 -12.53 -9.59 -7.37
CA LEU A 296 -12.21 -10.90 -6.80
C LEU A 296 -11.55 -10.75 -5.42
N LEU A 297 -10.52 -9.90 -5.33
CA LEU A 297 -9.77 -9.67 -4.09
C LEU A 297 -10.65 -9.00 -3.02
N SER A 298 -11.42 -7.97 -3.38
CA SER A 298 -12.38 -7.33 -2.47
C SER A 298 -13.38 -8.34 -1.89
N SER A 299 -13.92 -9.25 -2.73
CA SER A 299 -14.86 -10.28 -2.26
C SER A 299 -14.26 -11.30 -1.29
N LEU A 300 -12.94 -11.49 -1.32
CA LEU A 300 -12.21 -12.41 -0.47
C LEU A 300 -11.84 -11.80 0.89
N LEU A 301 -11.64 -10.48 0.97
CA LEU A 301 -11.24 -9.78 2.19
C LEU A 301 -12.08 -10.14 3.43
N PRO A 302 -13.43 -10.00 3.42
CA PRO A 302 -14.23 -10.31 4.61
C PRO A 302 -14.17 -11.78 5.01
N GLN A 303 -13.87 -12.69 4.08
CA GLN A 303 -13.80 -14.13 4.34
C GLN A 303 -12.45 -14.54 4.98
N ILE A 304 -11.41 -13.72 4.80
CA ILE A 304 -10.07 -13.95 5.37
C ILE A 304 -9.88 -13.20 6.68
N VAL A 305 -10.49 -12.02 6.83
CA VAL A 305 -10.36 -11.21 8.07
C VAL A 305 -11.34 -11.64 9.15
N CYS A 306 -12.55 -12.08 8.78
CA CYS A 306 -13.60 -12.45 9.74
C CYS A 306 -13.78 -13.97 9.91
N GLY A 307 -13.04 -14.79 9.16
CA GLY A 307 -13.10 -16.27 9.20
C GLY A 307 -11.92 -16.87 9.93
#